data_AF-A0A7Y2E8A1-F1
#
_entry.id   AF-A0A7Y2E8A1-F1
#
_cell.length_a   1.000
_cell.length_b   1.000
_cell.length_c   1.000
_cell.angle_alpha   90.00
_cell.angle_beta   90.00
_cell.angle_gamma   90.00
#
_symmetry.space_group_name_H-M   'P 1'
#
loop_
_entity.id
_entity.type
_entity.pdbx_description
1 polymer ?
#
loop_
_entity_poly.entity_id
_entity_poly.type
_entity_poly.pdbx_seq_one_letter_code
_entity_poly.pdbx_strand_id
1 'polypeptide(L)'
;MRYILASLLVVVVLTTATQEAALARSDIEPPMAYGHVPDNIYALRDPFIFTHNVGLLTLQITNVGLIGNPFIDDFSAGWLGGEYLFFSGLWIGAIGSDSEAHVSTASPFELRPDLDPVATIYESFEGIKNGFRLGAANPEAADDDGDGLFDEDFHNGIDDDQDGRIDEDYAAIGQQMFSCEYRDDTPEAISQQTDHTPLNITVQQRSFQWSTAEINESVGFEFTLINTGEQRLKQVYLGFFSDSDAGPKTADRYWTDDLVGWEHIDTTIVDQSRGGGCSVFDLSMDAAFMWDAPDNGTSIVGGDVPGVFGSLFLGHTTDDTGVRAPQQVGLTTVQWFSATGANSDPQNDDERYELLESAEKPTRNATKPDDYRYVIGAGPFSQLNPGESLTFQTAYVIGDGQDG
;
A
#
# COMPACT_ATOMS: atom_id res chain seq x y z
N MET A 1 -37.65 -58.31 48.28
CA MET A 1 -36.36 -58.94 48.67
C MET A 1 -35.39 -58.76 47.51
N ARG A 2 -34.45 -57.83 47.66
CA ARG A 2 -33.21 -57.54 46.90
C ARG A 2 -33.23 -57.64 45.35
N TYR A 3 -33.17 -56.48 44.69
CA TYR A 3 -32.41 -56.31 43.45
C TYR A 3 -31.28 -55.31 43.69
N ILE A 4 -30.08 -55.69 43.25
CA ILE A 4 -28.81 -54.99 43.39
C ILE A 4 -28.73 -53.96 42.26
N LEU A 5 -28.59 -52.67 42.59
CA LEU A 5 -28.25 -51.61 41.64
C LEU A 5 -26.73 -51.41 41.66
N ALA A 6 -26.08 -51.78 40.57
CA ALA A 6 -24.69 -51.45 40.30
C ALA A 6 -24.62 -50.00 39.80
N SER A 7 -23.98 -49.12 40.56
CA SER A 7 -23.71 -47.75 40.16
C SER A 7 -22.46 -47.72 39.26
N LEU A 8 -22.64 -47.45 37.98
CA LEU A 8 -21.57 -47.19 37.03
C LEU A 8 -21.13 -45.72 37.19
N LEU A 9 -19.92 -45.50 37.69
CA LEU A 9 -19.31 -44.17 37.78
C LEU A 9 -18.72 -43.82 36.41
N VAL A 10 -19.40 -42.97 35.64
CA VAL A 10 -18.83 -42.38 34.41
C VAL A 10 -17.97 -41.20 34.83
N VAL A 11 -16.65 -41.36 34.75
CA VAL A 11 -15.70 -40.26 34.85
C VAL A 11 -15.70 -39.54 33.51
N VAL A 12 -16.35 -38.37 33.43
CA VAL A 12 -16.22 -37.47 32.29
C VAL A 12 -14.88 -36.76 32.44
N VAL A 13 -13.88 -37.20 31.67
CA VAL A 13 -12.63 -36.45 31.49
C VAL A 13 -12.96 -35.30 30.54
N LEU A 14 -13.21 -34.12 31.10
CA LEU A 14 -13.22 -32.87 30.34
C LEU A 14 -11.76 -32.58 29.95
N THR A 15 -11.36 -33.04 28.77
CA THR A 15 -10.17 -32.52 28.11
C THR A 15 -10.50 -31.09 27.70
N THR A 16 -10.01 -30.10 28.44
CA THR A 16 -9.89 -28.74 27.93
C THR A 16 -8.82 -28.78 26.86
N ALA A 17 -9.23 -29.01 25.61
CA ALA A 17 -8.40 -28.65 24.48
C ALA A 17 -8.26 -27.12 24.55
N THR A 18 -7.09 -26.64 24.95
CA THR A 18 -6.68 -25.27 24.67
C THR A 18 -6.61 -25.20 23.14
N GLN A 19 -7.64 -24.65 22.54
CA GLN A 19 -7.61 -24.26 21.14
C GLN A 19 -6.53 -23.18 21.07
N GLU A 20 -5.38 -23.51 20.49
CA GLU A 20 -4.40 -22.49 20.12
C GLU A 20 -5.16 -21.49 19.26
N ALA A 21 -5.09 -20.21 19.62
CA ALA A 21 -5.59 -19.14 18.77
C ALA A 21 -4.94 -19.34 17.40
N ALA A 22 -5.75 -19.46 16.35
CA ALA A 22 -5.24 -19.46 14.99
C ALA A 22 -4.40 -18.20 14.83
N LEU A 23 -3.13 -18.38 14.46
CA LEU A 23 -2.24 -17.27 14.13
C LEU A 23 -2.73 -16.70 12.79
N ALA A 24 -2.96 -15.40 12.73
CA ALA A 24 -3.54 -14.72 11.57
C ALA A 24 -2.56 -13.81 10.84
N ARG A 25 -1.25 -14.04 11.03
CA ARG A 25 -0.26 -13.49 10.10
C ARG A 25 -0.59 -14.06 8.73
N SER A 26 -0.71 -13.20 7.73
CA SER A 26 -1.04 -13.65 6.38
C SER A 26 0.00 -14.68 5.90
N ASP A 27 -0.44 -15.90 5.59
CA ASP A 27 0.40 -16.95 4.99
C ASP A 27 0.65 -16.58 3.52
N ILE A 28 1.59 -15.67 3.29
CA ILE A 28 1.98 -15.22 1.95
C ILE A 28 3.19 -16.02 1.50
N GLU A 29 2.99 -16.79 0.43
CA GLU A 29 4.08 -17.44 -0.29
C GLU A 29 4.58 -16.52 -1.41
N PRO A 30 5.90 -16.45 -1.65
CA PRO A 30 6.42 -15.63 -2.73
C PRO A 30 5.91 -16.16 -4.09
N PRO A 31 5.80 -15.29 -5.10
CA PRO A 31 5.35 -15.64 -6.46
C PRO A 31 5.98 -16.92 -7.03
N MET A 32 7.25 -17.12 -6.71
CA MET A 32 8.08 -18.19 -7.24
C MET A 32 7.83 -19.55 -6.58
N ALA A 33 7.18 -19.59 -5.41
CA ALA A 33 6.79 -20.83 -4.74
C ALA A 33 5.84 -21.68 -5.60
N TYR A 34 5.15 -21.05 -6.55
CA TYR A 34 4.22 -21.69 -7.48
C TYR A 34 4.87 -22.20 -8.77
N GLY A 35 6.21 -22.12 -8.91
CA GLY A 35 6.95 -22.71 -10.02
C GLY A 35 7.13 -21.81 -11.25
N HIS A 36 6.87 -20.51 -11.12
CA HIS A 36 6.96 -19.54 -12.19
C HIS A 36 8.27 -18.74 -12.11
N VAL A 37 9.17 -19.10 -13.04
CA VAL A 37 10.50 -18.53 -13.35
C VAL A 37 10.26 -17.29 -14.23
N PRO A 38 11.03 -16.18 -14.11
CA PRO A 38 12.40 -16.13 -13.63
C PRO A 38 12.63 -15.47 -12.26
N ASP A 39 13.45 -16.16 -11.44
CA ASP A 39 13.96 -15.75 -10.13
C ASP A 39 14.69 -14.39 -10.11
N ASN A 40 14.96 -13.79 -11.27
CA ASN A 40 15.77 -12.58 -11.44
C ASN A 40 14.99 -11.38 -12.01
N ILE A 41 13.66 -11.43 -12.02
CA ILE A 41 12.80 -10.31 -12.46
C ILE A 41 12.05 -9.71 -11.28
N TYR A 42 11.55 -10.55 -10.37
CA TYR A 42 10.85 -10.06 -9.19
C TYR A 42 11.84 -9.48 -8.17
N ALA A 43 11.69 -8.20 -7.88
CA ALA A 43 12.44 -7.44 -6.89
C ALA A 43 12.00 -7.81 -5.46
N LEU A 44 12.26 -9.07 -5.07
CA LEU A 44 11.83 -9.67 -3.80
C LEU A 44 12.97 -10.33 -3.01
N ARG A 45 14.14 -10.52 -3.63
CA ARG A 45 15.29 -11.24 -3.05
C ARG A 45 16.59 -10.80 -3.70
N ASP A 46 17.71 -11.16 -3.11
CA ASP A 46 19.03 -10.94 -3.71
C ASP A 46 19.12 -11.49 -5.15
N PRO A 47 19.70 -10.74 -6.10
CA PRO A 47 20.34 -9.43 -5.92
C PRO A 47 19.40 -8.21 -6.07
N PHE A 48 18.09 -8.41 -6.20
CA PHE A 48 17.09 -7.38 -6.49
C PHE A 48 16.33 -6.95 -5.22
N ILE A 49 17.06 -6.35 -4.29
CA ILE A 49 16.50 -5.72 -3.09
C ILE A 49 16.59 -4.20 -3.25
N PHE A 50 15.43 -3.54 -3.18
CA PHE A 50 15.32 -2.09 -3.32
C PHE A 50 14.73 -1.53 -2.03
N THR A 51 15.51 -0.69 -1.35
CA THR A 51 15.16 -0.15 -0.04
C THR A 51 15.30 1.35 -0.06
N HIS A 52 14.22 2.05 0.31
CA HIS A 52 14.31 3.45 0.67
C HIS A 52 15.11 3.58 1.96
N ASN A 53 16.23 4.30 1.94
CA ASN A 53 17.16 4.39 3.08
C ASN A 53 17.93 5.72 3.20
N VAL A 54 17.51 6.77 2.48
CA VAL A 54 18.09 8.11 2.64
C VAL A 54 17.48 8.89 3.80
N GLY A 55 16.27 8.52 4.22
CA GLY A 55 15.60 9.00 5.43
C GLY A 55 15.89 8.14 6.66
N LEU A 56 15.15 8.37 7.74
CA LEU A 56 15.20 7.59 8.98
C LEU A 56 14.25 6.39 8.97
N LEU A 57 13.17 6.45 8.19
CA LEU A 57 12.29 5.31 7.91
C LEU A 57 12.89 4.49 6.76
N THR A 58 13.25 3.24 6.99
CA THR A 58 13.61 2.34 5.89
C THR A 58 12.38 1.64 5.35
N LEU A 59 12.23 1.48 4.03
CA LEU A 59 11.07 0.80 3.45
C LEU A 59 11.47 -0.01 2.21
N GLN A 60 11.11 -1.29 2.18
CA GLN A 60 11.32 -2.16 1.02
C GLN A 60 10.29 -1.90 -0.07
N ILE A 61 10.73 -1.91 -1.32
CA ILE A 61 9.89 -1.73 -2.51
C ILE A 61 10.05 -2.93 -3.43
N THR A 62 8.95 -3.38 -4.01
CA THR A 62 8.91 -4.50 -4.96
C THR A 62 8.26 -4.06 -6.28
N ASN A 63 8.50 -4.81 -7.36
CA ASN A 63 7.84 -4.58 -8.65
C ASN A 63 6.61 -5.48 -8.85
N VAL A 64 6.07 -6.08 -7.79
CA VAL A 64 4.89 -6.97 -7.85
C VAL A 64 3.68 -6.39 -7.11
N GLY A 65 3.60 -5.06 -7.04
CA GLY A 65 2.55 -4.33 -6.31
C GLY A 65 2.65 -4.37 -4.78
N LEU A 66 3.57 -5.16 -4.22
CA LEU A 66 3.78 -5.29 -2.78
C LEU A 66 4.73 -4.20 -2.28
N ILE A 67 4.35 -3.53 -1.20
CA ILE A 67 5.18 -2.57 -0.47
C ILE A 67 5.55 -3.19 0.87
N GLY A 68 6.80 -3.04 1.31
CA GLY A 68 7.41 -3.96 2.26
C GLY A 68 7.99 -5.18 1.52
N ASN A 69 8.60 -6.11 2.25
CA ASN A 69 9.05 -7.38 1.70
C ASN A 69 9.08 -8.46 2.80
N PRO A 70 8.03 -9.27 2.93
CA PRO A 70 7.95 -10.31 3.95
C PRO A 70 8.88 -11.50 3.70
N PHE A 71 9.60 -11.54 2.57
CA PHE A 71 10.39 -12.69 2.12
C PHE A 71 11.88 -12.60 2.45
N ILE A 72 12.31 -11.52 3.13
CA ILE A 72 13.70 -11.29 3.50
C ILE A 72 13.89 -11.34 5.03
N ASP A 73 15.13 -11.62 5.44
CA ASP A 73 15.56 -11.59 6.84
C ASP A 73 16.04 -10.17 7.24
N ASP A 74 15.24 -9.16 6.91
CA ASP A 74 15.46 -7.75 7.23
C ASP A 74 14.10 -7.03 7.34
N PHE A 75 14.05 -5.79 7.83
CA PHE A 75 12.81 -5.03 7.98
C PHE A 75 12.10 -4.77 6.65
N SER A 76 10.78 -4.93 6.66
CA SER A 76 9.89 -4.47 5.59
C SER A 76 9.76 -2.95 5.65
N ALA A 77 9.38 -2.40 6.81
CA ALA A 77 9.47 -0.99 7.17
C ALA A 77 10.16 -0.85 8.54
N GLY A 78 11.37 -0.30 8.54
CA GLY A 78 12.23 -0.22 9.71
C GLY A 78 12.38 1.19 10.26
N TRP A 79 12.23 1.37 11.57
CA TRP A 79 12.51 2.66 12.23
C TRP A 79 12.96 2.46 13.68
N LEU A 80 14.04 3.13 14.09
CA LEU A 80 14.66 2.98 15.42
C LEU A 80 14.86 1.52 15.89
N GLY A 81 15.06 0.59 14.93
CA GLY A 81 15.28 -0.84 15.21
C GLY A 81 14.00 -1.67 15.41
N GLY A 82 12.81 -1.10 15.19
CA GLY A 82 11.54 -1.82 15.11
C GLY A 82 11.10 -2.08 13.67
N GLU A 83 10.28 -3.13 13.48
CA GLU A 83 9.45 -3.35 12.29
C GLU A 83 8.13 -2.62 12.47
N TYR A 84 7.55 -2.11 11.38
CA TYR A 84 6.25 -1.43 11.38
C TYR A 84 5.35 -1.81 10.21
N LEU A 85 5.82 -2.67 9.30
CA LEU A 85 5.03 -3.15 8.18
C LEU A 85 5.36 -4.60 7.93
N PHE A 86 4.37 -5.46 7.77
CA PHE A 86 4.61 -6.77 7.18
C PHE A 86 4.62 -6.64 5.66
N PHE A 87 3.50 -6.19 5.10
CA PHE A 87 3.36 -5.80 3.71
C PHE A 87 2.14 -4.88 3.50
N SER A 88 2.09 -4.26 2.33
CA SER A 88 1.01 -3.40 1.87
C SER A 88 0.87 -3.51 0.35
N GLY A 89 -0.21 -2.96 -0.20
CA GLY A 89 -0.33 -2.79 -1.64
C GLY A 89 -1.68 -2.21 -2.07
N LEU A 90 -1.79 -1.96 -3.37
CA LEU A 90 -3.03 -1.45 -3.96
C LEU A 90 -4.09 -2.54 -4.12
N TRP A 91 -5.34 -2.15 -3.89
CA TRP A 91 -6.54 -2.86 -4.29
C TRP A 91 -7.29 -2.01 -5.31
N ILE A 92 -7.67 -2.61 -6.43
CA ILE A 92 -8.27 -1.88 -7.54
C ILE A 92 -9.58 -2.58 -7.87
N GLY A 93 -10.68 -2.02 -7.38
CA GLY A 93 -12.01 -2.60 -7.55
C GLY A 93 -12.76 -1.91 -8.67
N ALA A 94 -13.41 -2.65 -9.56
CA ALA A 94 -14.30 -2.08 -10.56
C ALA A 94 -15.40 -3.07 -11.00
N ILE A 95 -16.48 -2.52 -11.56
CA ILE A 95 -17.45 -3.30 -12.31
C ILE A 95 -16.93 -3.50 -13.73
N GLY A 96 -16.67 -4.77 -14.07
CA GLY A 96 -16.11 -5.20 -15.34
C GLY A 96 -17.12 -5.15 -16.50
N SER A 97 -16.67 -5.62 -17.67
CA SER A 97 -17.50 -5.68 -18.88
C SER A 97 -18.60 -6.74 -18.83
N ASP A 98 -18.42 -7.76 -17.99
CA ASP A 98 -19.39 -8.78 -17.63
C ASP A 98 -20.45 -8.30 -16.64
N SER A 99 -20.31 -7.07 -16.13
CA SER A 99 -21.19 -6.46 -15.11
C SER A 99 -21.09 -7.08 -13.72
N GLU A 100 -20.01 -7.81 -13.44
CA GLU A 100 -19.67 -8.30 -12.10
C GLU A 100 -18.56 -7.44 -11.49
N ALA A 101 -18.41 -7.52 -10.17
CA ALA A 101 -17.33 -6.84 -9.44
C ALA A 101 -16.07 -7.69 -9.46
N HIS A 102 -14.93 -7.07 -9.78
CA HIS A 102 -13.62 -7.70 -9.74
C HIS A 102 -12.62 -6.78 -9.02
N VAL A 103 -11.63 -7.37 -8.35
CA VAL A 103 -10.64 -6.64 -7.57
C VAL A 103 -9.23 -7.18 -7.83
N SER A 104 -8.42 -6.39 -8.53
CA SER A 104 -7.00 -6.70 -8.71
C SER A 104 -6.21 -6.24 -7.48
N THR A 105 -5.35 -7.12 -6.95
CA THR A 105 -4.63 -6.87 -5.69
C THR A 105 -3.14 -7.22 -5.77
N ALA A 106 -2.34 -6.56 -4.92
CA ALA A 106 -0.94 -6.92 -4.70
C ALA A 106 -0.75 -8.26 -3.98
N SER A 107 -1.74 -8.74 -3.22
CA SER A 107 -1.71 -10.01 -2.49
C SER A 107 -3.12 -10.66 -2.49
N PRO A 108 -3.27 -11.91 -2.95
CA PRO A 108 -2.21 -12.83 -3.35
C PRO A 108 -1.79 -12.69 -4.83
N PHE A 109 -1.19 -11.54 -5.15
CA PHE A 109 -0.35 -11.22 -6.30
C PHE A 109 -0.96 -11.33 -7.70
N GLU A 110 -2.11 -10.70 -7.85
CA GLU A 110 -2.71 -10.45 -9.15
C GLU A 110 -1.97 -9.40 -9.96
N LEU A 111 -1.15 -8.56 -9.31
CA LEU A 111 -0.31 -7.55 -9.96
C LEU A 111 1.11 -8.08 -10.22
N ARG A 112 1.53 -8.02 -11.48
CA ARG A 112 2.80 -8.60 -11.94
C ARG A 112 3.48 -7.75 -13.02
N PRO A 113 4.81 -7.59 -12.96
CA PRO A 113 5.56 -7.07 -14.09
C PRO A 113 5.56 -8.10 -15.21
N ASP A 114 5.85 -7.65 -16.43
CA ASP A 114 6.17 -8.58 -17.53
C ASP A 114 7.46 -9.36 -17.24
N LEU A 115 7.65 -10.48 -17.93
CA LEU A 115 8.85 -11.31 -17.79
C LEU A 115 10.05 -10.83 -18.63
N ASP A 116 10.01 -9.59 -19.10
CA ASP A 116 11.19 -8.95 -19.69
C ASP A 116 12.08 -8.39 -18.57
N PRO A 117 13.41 -8.60 -18.59
CA PRO A 117 14.33 -7.99 -17.62
C PRO A 117 14.22 -6.46 -17.47
N VAL A 118 13.67 -5.75 -18.47
CA VAL A 118 13.39 -4.31 -18.39
C VAL A 118 12.26 -3.99 -17.39
N ALA A 119 11.37 -4.94 -17.09
CA ALA A 119 10.28 -4.79 -16.14
C ALA A 119 10.76 -4.95 -14.68
N THR A 120 11.67 -4.05 -14.28
CA THR A 120 12.32 -4.01 -12.96
C THR A 120 12.00 -2.69 -12.24
N ILE A 121 12.59 -2.50 -11.07
CA ILE A 121 12.62 -1.21 -10.38
C ILE A 121 13.79 -0.39 -10.90
N TYR A 122 13.53 0.88 -11.20
CA TYR A 122 14.51 1.87 -11.58
C TYR A 122 14.73 2.87 -10.45
N GLU A 123 15.99 3.20 -10.16
CA GLU A 123 16.37 4.16 -9.13
C GLU A 123 16.77 5.49 -9.76
N SER A 124 16.26 6.58 -9.19
CA SER A 124 16.60 7.94 -9.57
C SER A 124 16.69 8.86 -8.36
N PHE A 125 17.10 10.12 -8.58
CA PHE A 125 17.24 11.12 -7.52
C PHE A 125 17.16 12.53 -8.09
N GLU A 126 16.82 13.49 -7.24
CA GLU A 126 16.73 14.91 -7.59
C GLU A 126 18.02 15.40 -8.27
N GLY A 127 17.88 15.91 -9.50
CA GLY A 127 18.99 16.44 -10.28
C GLY A 127 19.82 15.42 -11.05
N ILE A 128 19.34 14.17 -11.16
CA ILE A 128 19.89 13.16 -12.08
C ILE A 128 19.98 13.70 -13.52
N LYS A 129 20.89 13.12 -14.31
CA LYS A 129 21.01 13.43 -15.75
C LYS A 129 19.80 12.85 -16.48
N ASN A 130 19.21 13.55 -17.45
CA ASN A 130 18.03 13.13 -18.21
C ASN A 130 16.74 13.14 -17.36
N GLY A 131 16.68 14.05 -16.38
CA GLY A 131 15.59 14.10 -15.42
C GLY A 131 15.20 15.53 -15.09
N PHE A 132 13.89 15.76 -15.04
CA PHE A 132 13.35 17.07 -14.74
C PHE A 132 13.64 17.50 -13.30
N ARG A 133 14.09 18.75 -13.15
CA ARG A 133 14.38 19.39 -11.88
C ARG A 133 13.21 20.28 -11.47
N LEU A 134 12.35 19.77 -10.58
CA LEU A 134 11.32 20.61 -9.96
C LEU A 134 11.95 21.84 -9.30
N GLY A 135 11.46 23.03 -9.67
CA GLY A 135 12.00 24.30 -9.17
C GLY A 135 13.01 24.99 -10.09
N ALA A 136 13.35 24.42 -11.25
CA ALA A 136 13.89 25.22 -12.34
C ALA A 136 12.83 26.24 -12.75
N ALA A 137 13.04 27.52 -12.44
CA ALA A 137 12.09 28.60 -12.70
C ALA A 137 11.77 28.81 -14.20
N ASN A 138 12.28 27.95 -15.09
CA ASN A 138 12.04 27.95 -16.51
C ASN A 138 11.52 26.57 -16.95
N PRO A 139 10.29 26.45 -17.48
CA PRO A 139 9.80 25.23 -18.12
C PRO A 139 10.70 24.74 -19.28
N GLU A 140 11.43 25.63 -19.95
CA GLU A 140 12.42 25.25 -21.00
C GLU A 140 13.71 24.64 -20.40
N ALA A 141 13.86 24.61 -19.07
CA ALA A 141 14.93 23.85 -18.42
C ALA A 141 14.47 22.44 -18.03
N ALA A 142 13.23 22.07 -18.42
CA ALA A 142 12.70 20.72 -18.31
C ALA A 142 13.10 19.82 -19.48
N ASP A 143 13.27 20.43 -20.65
CA ASP A 143 13.82 19.86 -21.89
C ASP A 143 15.34 19.80 -21.75
N ASP A 144 15.86 18.74 -21.12
CA ASP A 144 17.28 18.68 -20.75
C ASP A 144 18.20 18.23 -21.91
N ASP A 145 17.59 17.74 -22.99
CA ASP A 145 18.25 17.24 -24.19
C ASP A 145 17.98 18.07 -25.47
N GLY A 146 17.03 19.00 -25.43
CA GLY A 146 16.85 20.11 -26.35
C GLY A 146 15.97 19.83 -27.57
N ASP A 147 15.04 18.88 -27.52
CA ASP A 147 14.09 18.60 -28.61
C ASP A 147 12.79 19.43 -28.56
N GLY A 148 12.58 20.16 -27.47
CA GLY A 148 11.43 21.04 -27.27
C GLY A 148 10.23 20.37 -26.63
N LEU A 149 10.40 19.17 -26.07
CA LEU A 149 9.37 18.43 -25.36
C LEU A 149 9.75 18.25 -23.87
N PHE A 150 8.86 17.71 -23.03
CA PHE A 150 9.06 17.55 -21.59
C PHE A 150 8.08 16.53 -21.01
N ASP A 151 8.50 15.78 -19.97
CA ASP A 151 7.69 14.73 -19.32
C ASP A 151 7.26 13.63 -20.31
N GLU A 152 8.20 13.17 -21.14
CA GLU A 152 7.91 12.38 -22.34
C GLU A 152 7.73 10.88 -22.08
N ASP A 153 8.49 10.33 -21.12
CA ASP A 153 8.45 8.90 -20.79
C ASP A 153 8.31 8.62 -19.29
N PHE A 154 7.61 7.54 -18.96
CA PHE A 154 7.62 7.03 -17.60
C PHE A 154 8.93 6.26 -17.38
N HIS A 155 9.64 6.50 -16.27
CA HIS A 155 10.94 5.87 -16.01
C HIS A 155 10.82 4.34 -15.81
N ASN A 156 10.86 3.59 -16.91
CA ASN A 156 10.63 2.15 -17.01
C ASN A 156 11.61 1.44 -17.97
N GLY A 157 12.54 2.17 -18.59
CA GLY A 157 13.54 1.64 -19.52
C GLY A 157 13.04 1.47 -20.96
N ILE A 158 11.89 2.04 -21.32
CA ILE A 158 11.23 1.95 -22.63
C ILE A 158 11.11 3.34 -23.25
N ASP A 159 11.15 3.36 -24.58
CA ASP A 159 10.82 4.52 -25.43
C ASP A 159 9.30 4.51 -25.65
N ASP A 160 8.54 5.11 -24.73
CA ASP A 160 7.07 4.98 -24.70
C ASP A 160 6.40 5.78 -25.83
N ASP A 161 7.04 6.87 -26.28
CA ASP A 161 6.54 7.76 -27.32
C ASP A 161 7.16 7.55 -28.73
N GLN A 162 8.19 6.70 -28.83
CA GLN A 162 8.89 6.27 -30.05
C GLN A 162 9.69 7.38 -30.75
N ASP A 163 10.20 8.35 -30.00
CA ASP A 163 11.07 9.40 -30.51
C ASP A 163 12.53 8.93 -30.71
N GLY A 164 12.89 7.77 -30.12
CA GLY A 164 14.21 7.15 -30.17
C GLY A 164 15.08 7.40 -28.93
N ARG A 165 14.53 7.99 -27.88
CA ARG A 165 15.12 8.20 -26.55
C ARG A 165 14.37 7.34 -25.53
N ILE A 166 14.92 7.22 -24.32
CA ILE A 166 14.36 6.33 -23.29
C ILE A 166 14.41 7.08 -21.97
N ASP A 167 13.26 7.19 -21.30
CA ASP A 167 13.13 7.74 -19.96
C ASP A 167 13.78 9.14 -19.82
N GLU A 168 13.55 10.04 -20.79
CA GLU A 168 14.06 11.40 -20.72
C GLU A 168 13.07 12.33 -19.99
N ASP A 169 13.59 13.38 -19.36
CA ASP A 169 12.83 14.47 -18.74
C ASP A 169 11.78 14.07 -17.67
N TYR A 170 11.90 12.87 -17.08
CA TYR A 170 11.04 12.45 -15.97
C TYR A 170 11.36 13.24 -14.69
N ALA A 171 10.33 13.64 -13.93
CA ALA A 171 10.52 14.41 -12.71
C ALA A 171 11.07 13.57 -11.55
N ALA A 172 12.34 13.83 -11.18
CA ALA A 172 12.93 13.31 -9.95
C ALA A 172 12.93 14.37 -8.84
N ILE A 173 12.15 14.15 -7.78
CA ILE A 173 11.78 15.15 -6.75
C ILE A 173 12.25 14.76 -5.35
N GLY A 174 12.62 13.49 -5.16
CA GLY A 174 13.17 12.94 -3.92
C GLY A 174 14.68 12.79 -4.00
N GLN A 175 15.35 12.73 -2.85
CA GLN A 175 16.79 12.40 -2.80
C GLN A 175 17.05 10.91 -3.05
N GLN A 176 15.99 10.11 -3.00
CA GLN A 176 15.92 8.77 -3.56
C GLN A 176 14.51 8.55 -4.08
N MET A 177 14.43 7.96 -5.27
CA MET A 177 13.18 7.62 -5.91
C MET A 177 13.27 6.25 -6.56
N PHE A 178 12.15 5.53 -6.53
CA PHE A 178 11.98 4.32 -7.30
C PHE A 178 10.76 4.43 -8.21
N SER A 179 10.87 3.84 -9.40
CA SER A 179 9.75 3.65 -10.32
C SER A 179 9.69 2.21 -10.80
N CYS A 180 8.47 1.70 -10.99
CA CYS A 180 8.23 0.41 -11.60
C CYS A 180 6.82 0.35 -12.20
N GLU A 181 6.63 -0.61 -13.09
CA GLU A 181 5.34 -0.89 -13.73
C GLU A 181 4.96 -2.36 -13.54
N TYR A 182 3.67 -2.61 -13.34
CA TYR A 182 3.10 -3.95 -13.27
C TYR A 182 1.63 -3.93 -13.69
N ARG A 183 1.10 -5.09 -14.10
CA ARG A 183 -0.22 -5.27 -14.71
C ARG A 183 -0.97 -6.40 -14.05
N ASP A 184 -2.29 -6.43 -14.22
CA ASP A 184 -3.13 -7.51 -13.69
C ASP A 184 -3.51 -8.60 -14.71
N ASP A 185 -3.09 -8.45 -15.97
CA ASP A 185 -3.46 -9.31 -17.08
C ASP A 185 -2.28 -10.15 -17.61
N THR A 186 -1.15 -10.19 -16.88
CA THR A 186 -0.02 -11.01 -17.30
C THR A 186 -0.41 -12.51 -17.25
N PRO A 187 0.19 -13.35 -18.12
CA PRO A 187 -0.04 -14.79 -18.06
C PRO A 187 0.24 -15.38 -16.67
N GLU A 188 1.22 -14.83 -15.96
CA GLU A 188 1.62 -15.25 -14.63
C GLU A 188 0.53 -14.92 -13.60
N ALA A 189 0.00 -13.70 -13.60
CA ALA A 189 -1.09 -13.28 -12.73
C ALA A 189 -2.32 -14.19 -12.92
N ILE A 190 -2.79 -14.33 -14.16
CA ILE A 190 -3.96 -15.16 -14.52
C ILE A 190 -3.76 -16.63 -14.14
N SER A 191 -2.53 -17.15 -14.25
CA SER A 191 -2.26 -18.56 -13.96
C SER A 191 -2.17 -18.88 -12.48
N GLN A 192 -1.83 -17.89 -11.65
CA GLN A 192 -1.58 -18.09 -10.23
C GLN A 192 -2.88 -18.19 -9.44
N GLN A 193 -3.86 -17.35 -9.75
CA GLN A 193 -5.14 -17.31 -9.06
C GLN A 193 -6.25 -17.66 -10.04
N THR A 194 -6.89 -18.82 -9.81
CA THR A 194 -7.83 -19.40 -10.77
C THR A 194 -9.15 -18.62 -10.84
N ASP A 195 -9.46 -17.85 -9.79
CA ASP A 195 -10.60 -16.96 -9.66
C ASP A 195 -10.31 -15.52 -10.09
N HIS A 196 -9.05 -15.19 -10.42
CA HIS A 196 -8.70 -13.86 -10.90
C HIS A 196 -9.32 -13.56 -12.27
N THR A 197 -10.05 -12.45 -12.33
CA THR A 197 -10.59 -11.89 -13.57
C THR A 197 -9.96 -10.52 -13.81
N PRO A 198 -8.99 -10.40 -14.73
CA PRO A 198 -8.28 -9.15 -14.96
C PRO A 198 -9.20 -8.00 -15.35
N LEU A 199 -8.99 -6.86 -14.69
CA LEU A 199 -9.54 -5.56 -15.08
C LEU A 199 -8.80 -4.98 -16.30
N ASN A 200 -7.63 -5.53 -16.67
CA ASN A 200 -6.76 -5.09 -17.76
C ASN A 200 -6.23 -3.67 -17.51
N ILE A 201 -5.54 -3.56 -16.38
CA ILE A 201 -4.98 -2.32 -15.87
C ILE A 201 -3.47 -2.44 -15.76
N THR A 202 -2.80 -1.38 -16.18
CA THR A 202 -1.39 -1.14 -15.90
C THR A 202 -1.29 -0.16 -14.74
N VAL A 203 -0.42 -0.47 -13.78
CA VAL A 203 -0.11 0.40 -12.65
C VAL A 203 1.34 0.85 -12.79
N GLN A 204 1.52 2.15 -12.87
CA GLN A 204 2.81 2.81 -12.75
C GLN A 204 2.95 3.34 -11.33
N GLN A 205 3.94 2.83 -10.61
CA GLN A 205 4.24 3.21 -9.23
C GLN A 205 5.49 4.09 -9.20
N ARG A 206 5.41 5.20 -8.46
CA ARG A 206 6.56 6.00 -8.04
C ARG A 206 6.60 6.09 -6.53
N SER A 207 7.78 5.96 -5.94
CA SER A 207 8.01 6.21 -4.51
C SER A 207 9.17 7.16 -4.27
N PHE A 208 9.08 7.94 -3.20
CA PHE A 208 9.93 9.11 -2.96
C PHE A 208 10.39 9.14 -1.52
N GLN A 209 11.67 9.43 -1.30
CA GLN A 209 12.20 9.67 0.04
C GLN A 209 13.13 10.89 0.09
N TRP A 210 13.10 11.57 1.23
CA TRP A 210 13.94 12.70 1.56
C TRP A 210 14.77 12.42 2.82
N SER A 211 15.95 13.03 2.89
CA SER A 211 16.85 13.07 4.06
C SER A 211 16.74 14.39 4.83
N THR A 212 15.96 15.35 4.30
CA THR A 212 15.71 16.64 4.92
C THR A 212 14.95 16.46 6.22
N ALA A 213 15.48 17.04 7.31
CA ALA A 213 14.79 17.05 8.60
C ALA A 213 13.34 17.58 8.45
N GLU A 214 12.43 17.08 9.29
CA GLU A 214 10.98 17.34 9.26
C GLU A 214 10.19 16.46 8.26
N ILE A 215 10.83 15.89 7.22
CA ILE A 215 10.17 14.98 6.27
C ILE A 215 10.95 13.67 6.04
N ASN A 216 12.06 13.48 6.75
CA ASN A 216 12.94 12.32 6.61
C ASN A 216 12.39 11.04 7.26
N GLU A 217 11.23 11.10 7.91
CA GLU A 217 10.53 9.96 8.50
C GLU A 217 9.30 9.58 7.66
N SER A 218 9.38 9.83 6.35
CA SER A 218 8.31 9.54 5.41
C SER A 218 8.82 8.91 4.10
N VAL A 219 7.96 8.14 3.46
CA VAL A 219 8.10 7.69 2.08
C VAL A 219 6.80 7.99 1.34
N GLY A 220 6.86 8.86 0.34
CA GLY A 220 5.72 9.20 -0.50
C GLY A 220 5.51 8.18 -1.61
N PHE A 221 4.27 8.05 -2.06
CA PHE A 221 3.86 7.19 -3.16
C PHE A 221 2.91 7.91 -4.10
N GLU A 222 3.09 7.66 -5.38
CA GLU A 222 2.11 7.97 -6.40
C GLU A 222 1.89 6.75 -7.28
N PHE A 223 0.61 6.47 -7.55
CA PHE A 223 0.20 5.43 -8.46
C PHE A 223 -0.61 6.05 -9.58
N THR A 224 -0.24 5.74 -10.81
CA THR A 224 -1.03 6.01 -12.00
C THR A 224 -1.59 4.69 -12.51
N LEU A 225 -2.91 4.60 -12.52
CA LEU A 225 -3.65 3.43 -12.99
C LEU A 225 -4.19 3.72 -14.37
N ILE A 226 -3.81 2.91 -15.35
CA ILE A 226 -4.13 3.09 -16.75
C ILE A 226 -5.00 1.91 -17.18
N ASN A 227 -6.18 2.18 -17.74
CA ASN A 227 -6.97 1.12 -18.37
C ASN A 227 -6.38 0.80 -19.74
N THR A 228 -5.66 -0.31 -19.84
CA THR A 228 -5.03 -0.80 -21.08
C THR A 228 -5.89 -1.83 -21.81
N GLY A 229 -7.03 -2.22 -21.23
CA GLY A 229 -8.02 -3.07 -21.86
C GLY A 229 -8.85 -2.39 -22.96
N GLU A 230 -9.69 -3.18 -23.62
CA GLU A 230 -10.59 -2.69 -24.67
C GLU A 230 -11.95 -2.21 -24.14
N GLN A 231 -12.23 -2.43 -22.85
CA GLN A 231 -13.53 -2.21 -22.23
C GLN A 231 -13.48 -1.09 -21.18
N ARG A 232 -14.62 -0.40 -21.03
CA ARG A 232 -14.80 0.57 -19.95
C ARG A 232 -14.99 -0.15 -18.62
N LEU A 233 -14.22 0.26 -17.61
CA LEU A 233 -14.47 -0.06 -16.21
C LEU A 233 -15.46 0.95 -15.63
N LYS A 234 -16.37 0.51 -14.76
CA LYS A 234 -17.37 1.38 -14.09
C LYS A 234 -17.23 1.29 -12.59
N GLN A 235 -17.63 2.36 -11.88
CA GLN A 235 -17.61 2.41 -10.41
C GLN A 235 -16.28 1.89 -9.85
N VAL A 236 -15.20 2.53 -10.30
CA VAL A 236 -13.85 2.17 -9.87
C VAL A 236 -13.63 2.70 -8.46
N TYR A 237 -13.01 1.89 -7.61
CA TYR A 237 -12.55 2.26 -6.28
C TYR A 237 -11.07 1.90 -6.15
N LEU A 238 -10.30 2.80 -5.54
CA LEU A 238 -8.88 2.61 -5.28
C LEU A 238 -8.69 2.43 -3.79
N GLY A 239 -8.17 1.27 -3.39
CA GLY A 239 -7.84 0.91 -2.02
C GLY A 239 -6.34 0.83 -1.80
N PHE A 240 -5.90 1.17 -0.60
CA PHE A 240 -4.55 0.98 -0.12
C PHE A 240 -4.61 0.14 1.15
N PHE A 241 -4.23 -1.12 1.01
CA PHE A 241 -4.21 -2.11 2.08
C PHE A 241 -2.89 -2.05 2.83
N SER A 242 -2.91 -2.23 4.15
CA SER A 242 -1.72 -2.34 4.99
C SER A 242 -1.91 -3.39 6.09
N ASP A 243 -0.93 -4.28 6.19
CA ASP A 243 -0.72 -5.22 7.29
C ASP A 243 0.49 -4.72 8.08
N SER A 244 0.24 -3.92 9.12
CA SER A 244 1.31 -3.33 9.92
C SER A 244 1.58 -4.21 11.13
N ASP A 245 2.71 -4.90 11.13
CA ASP A 245 3.21 -5.67 12.27
C ASP A 245 4.16 -4.74 13.05
N ALA A 246 3.70 -4.03 14.09
CA ALA A 246 4.57 -3.11 14.83
C ALA A 246 5.25 -3.83 15.99
N GLY A 247 6.58 -3.91 15.96
CA GLY A 247 7.32 -4.50 17.07
C GLY A 247 8.75 -4.90 16.76
N PRO A 248 9.47 -5.46 17.76
CA PRO A 248 10.79 -6.03 17.57
C PRO A 248 10.68 -7.31 16.73
N LYS A 249 11.07 -7.26 15.45
CA LYS A 249 10.98 -8.39 14.50
C LYS A 249 11.52 -9.73 15.01
N THR A 250 12.52 -9.68 15.91
CA THR A 250 13.15 -10.87 16.50
C THR A 250 12.38 -11.50 17.66
N ALA A 251 11.36 -10.81 18.19
CA ALA A 251 10.50 -11.33 19.22
C ALA A 251 9.41 -12.23 18.60
N ASP A 252 9.01 -13.24 19.34
CA ASP A 252 7.98 -14.17 18.88
C ASP A 252 6.61 -13.48 18.96
N ARG A 253 5.84 -13.52 17.87
CA ARG A 253 4.47 -12.97 17.77
C ARG A 253 4.36 -11.47 18.06
N TYR A 254 5.37 -10.69 17.68
CA TYR A 254 5.44 -9.24 17.95
C TYR A 254 4.32 -8.39 17.34
N TRP A 255 3.52 -8.95 16.46
CA TRP A 255 2.39 -8.29 15.79
C TRP A 255 1.04 -8.52 16.50
N THR A 256 1.02 -9.24 17.62
CA THR A 256 -0.24 -9.71 18.23
C THR A 256 -0.86 -8.73 19.22
N ASP A 257 -0.21 -7.60 19.42
CA ASP A 257 -0.54 -6.53 20.35
C ASP A 257 -0.66 -5.16 19.69
N ASP A 258 -0.82 -5.14 18.37
CA ASP A 258 -1.04 -3.90 17.64
C ASP A 258 -2.39 -3.25 17.97
N LEU A 259 -2.41 -1.94 17.80
CA LEU A 259 -3.61 -1.12 17.78
C LEU A 259 -3.67 -0.34 16.48
N VAL A 260 -4.90 -0.08 16.03
CA VAL A 260 -5.18 0.67 14.80
C VAL A 260 -6.10 1.85 15.08
N GLY A 261 -5.87 2.93 14.36
CA GLY A 261 -6.64 4.16 14.43
C GLY A 261 -6.79 4.81 13.07
N TRP A 262 -7.72 5.76 13.01
CA TRP A 262 -7.87 6.66 11.88
C TRP A 262 -8.31 8.03 12.38
N GLU A 263 -7.73 9.06 11.78
CA GLU A 263 -8.06 10.45 12.09
C GLU A 263 -8.22 11.25 10.80
N HIS A 264 -9.22 12.14 10.82
CA HIS A 264 -9.34 13.23 9.86
C HIS A 264 -8.73 14.48 10.49
N ILE A 265 -7.69 15.02 9.88
CA ILE A 265 -6.89 16.11 10.40
C ILE A 265 -7.15 17.35 9.56
N ASP A 266 -7.86 18.31 10.14
CA ASP A 266 -7.97 19.67 9.62
C ASP A 266 -6.91 20.55 10.29
N THR A 267 -6.02 21.13 9.50
CA THR A 267 -4.97 22.04 9.98
C THR A 267 -4.90 23.30 9.13
N THR A 268 -4.33 24.36 9.69
CA THR A 268 -4.09 25.61 8.98
C THR A 268 -2.59 25.86 8.90
N ILE A 269 -2.05 25.85 7.70
CA ILE A 269 -0.63 26.11 7.45
C ILE A 269 -0.41 27.61 7.27
N VAL A 270 0.62 28.13 7.94
CA VAL A 270 1.10 29.49 7.74
C VAL A 270 2.41 29.47 6.97
N ASP A 271 2.35 29.74 5.67
CA ASP A 271 3.54 29.89 4.82
C ASP A 271 4.18 31.27 5.08
N GLN A 272 5.25 31.27 5.88
CA GLN A 272 5.99 32.47 6.25
C GLN A 272 6.73 33.11 5.06
N SER A 273 6.87 32.41 3.93
CA SER A 273 7.47 32.94 2.71
C SER A 273 6.47 33.76 1.87
N ARG A 274 5.16 33.62 2.13
CA ARG A 274 4.09 34.34 1.46
C ARG A 274 3.58 35.51 2.31
N GLY A 275 3.14 36.59 1.67
CA GLY A 275 2.55 37.75 2.32
C GLY A 275 1.03 37.82 2.19
N GLY A 276 0.36 38.41 3.19
CA GLY A 276 -1.08 38.70 3.14
C GLY A 276 -1.97 37.47 3.30
N GLY A 277 -3.21 37.53 2.81
CA GLY A 277 -4.19 36.44 2.99
C GLY A 277 -3.83 35.10 2.32
N CYS A 278 -2.78 35.05 1.49
CA CYS A 278 -2.26 33.81 0.88
C CYS A 278 -1.18 33.13 1.74
N SER A 279 -0.78 33.74 2.86
CA SER A 279 0.16 33.13 3.82
C SER A 279 -0.52 32.12 4.71
N VAL A 280 -1.84 31.96 4.62
CA VAL A 280 -2.63 31.06 5.46
C VAL A 280 -3.50 30.23 4.53
N PHE A 281 -3.40 28.92 4.62
CA PHE A 281 -4.30 28.01 3.90
C PHE A 281 -4.62 26.81 4.76
N ASP A 282 -5.85 26.33 4.63
CA ASP A 282 -6.31 25.13 5.32
C ASP A 282 -5.89 23.89 4.53
N LEU A 283 -5.49 22.85 5.25
CA LEU A 283 -5.14 21.54 4.74
C LEU A 283 -5.96 20.50 5.51
N SER A 284 -6.63 19.63 4.77
CA SER A 284 -7.33 18.48 5.32
C SER A 284 -6.62 17.23 4.86
N MET A 285 -6.33 16.31 5.78
CA MET A 285 -5.65 15.06 5.49
C MET A 285 -6.29 13.92 6.28
N ASP A 286 -6.33 12.73 5.70
CA ASP A 286 -6.81 11.52 6.37
C ASP A 286 -5.61 10.61 6.65
N ALA A 287 -5.50 10.07 7.86
CA ALA A 287 -4.44 9.14 8.22
C ALA A 287 -5.03 7.91 8.90
N ALA A 288 -4.74 6.72 8.37
CA ALA A 288 -4.91 5.46 9.09
C ALA A 288 -3.54 5.05 9.63
N PHE A 289 -3.47 4.67 10.91
CA PHE A 289 -2.21 4.43 11.60
C PHE A 289 -2.29 3.28 12.57
N MET A 290 -1.15 2.66 12.80
CA MET A 290 -0.96 1.55 13.73
C MET A 290 0.20 1.80 14.66
N TRP A 291 0.10 1.24 15.86
CA TRP A 291 1.15 1.32 16.86
C TRP A 291 1.07 0.13 17.80
N ASP A 292 2.22 -0.18 18.39
CA ASP A 292 2.37 -1.26 19.34
C ASP A 292 1.79 -0.86 20.71
N ALA A 293 0.95 -1.71 21.29
CA ALA A 293 0.33 -1.44 22.58
C ALA A 293 1.35 -1.65 23.72
N PRO A 294 1.60 -0.66 24.60
CA PRO A 294 2.67 -0.77 25.60
C PRO A 294 2.52 -1.93 26.59
N ASP A 295 3.59 -2.73 26.75
CA ASP A 295 3.76 -3.85 27.66
C ASP A 295 3.60 -3.44 29.15
N ASN A 296 2.37 -3.44 29.68
CA ASN A 296 2.10 -3.03 31.06
C ASN A 296 2.40 -4.10 32.14
N GLY A 297 3.18 -5.13 31.80
CA GLY A 297 3.68 -6.14 32.75
C GLY A 297 2.64 -7.13 33.27
N THR A 298 1.46 -7.24 32.64
CA THR A 298 0.43 -8.23 33.03
C THR A 298 0.03 -9.22 31.94
N SER A 299 0.24 -8.91 30.66
CA SER A 299 0.37 -9.80 29.49
C SER A 299 0.20 -8.96 28.23
N ILE A 300 1.30 -8.68 27.54
CA ILE A 300 1.42 -8.14 26.18
C ILE A 300 2.72 -8.80 25.64
N VAL A 301 2.75 -9.22 24.36
CA VAL A 301 3.64 -10.27 23.85
C VAL A 301 4.22 -9.81 22.53
N GLY A 302 5.43 -9.27 22.58
CA GLY A 302 6.08 -8.77 21.37
C GLY A 302 7.26 -7.89 21.68
N GLY A 303 7.22 -7.20 22.82
CA GLY A 303 8.19 -6.19 23.20
C GLY A 303 7.84 -4.85 22.56
N ASP A 304 8.17 -3.75 23.24
CA ASP A 304 7.71 -2.43 22.81
C ASP A 304 8.54 -1.81 21.68
N VAL A 305 7.87 -1.16 20.73
CA VAL A 305 8.45 -0.16 19.81
C VAL A 305 7.79 1.23 19.97
N PRO A 306 8.55 2.32 19.77
CA PRO A 306 8.02 3.68 20.06
C PRO A 306 7.19 4.28 18.92
N GLY A 307 7.26 3.75 17.71
CA GLY A 307 6.72 4.41 16.52
C GLY A 307 5.20 4.27 16.38
N VAL A 308 4.58 5.32 15.87
CA VAL A 308 3.24 5.27 15.27
C VAL A 308 3.39 5.36 13.77
N PHE A 309 3.06 4.28 13.06
CA PHE A 309 3.25 4.13 11.63
C PHE A 309 1.92 4.28 10.90
N GLY A 310 1.84 5.17 9.91
CA GLY A 310 0.57 5.46 9.26
C GLY A 310 0.66 5.65 7.75
N SER A 311 -0.43 5.30 7.09
CA SER A 311 -0.74 5.68 5.72
C SER A 311 -1.46 7.03 5.73
N LEU A 312 -0.77 8.07 5.30
CA LEU A 312 -1.31 9.40 5.08
C LEU A 312 -1.87 9.50 3.66
N PHE A 313 -3.16 9.80 3.54
CA PHE A 313 -3.79 10.02 2.24
C PHE A 313 -3.52 11.42 1.73
N LEU A 314 -2.89 11.52 0.55
CA LEU A 314 -2.45 12.80 -0.01
C LEU A 314 -3.35 13.29 -1.13
N GLY A 315 -3.92 12.39 -1.93
CA GLY A 315 -4.60 12.81 -3.15
C GLY A 315 -5.15 11.68 -3.99
N HIS A 316 -6.07 12.03 -4.88
CA HIS A 316 -6.48 11.22 -6.01
C HIS A 316 -7.04 12.12 -7.12
N THR A 317 -7.29 11.57 -8.31
CA THR A 317 -7.97 12.31 -9.39
C THR A 317 -9.31 12.88 -8.91
N THR A 318 -9.54 14.18 -9.14
CA THR A 318 -10.80 14.85 -8.80
C THR A 318 -11.50 15.36 -10.05
N ASP A 319 -12.80 15.64 -9.94
CA ASP A 319 -13.58 16.29 -10.99
C ASP A 319 -14.44 17.39 -10.34
N ASP A 320 -14.21 18.64 -10.73
CA ASP A 320 -14.94 19.82 -10.24
C ASP A 320 -16.47 19.67 -10.33
N THR A 321 -16.97 18.89 -11.29
CA THR A 321 -18.41 18.64 -11.47
C THR A 321 -18.92 17.51 -10.58
N GLY A 322 -18.05 16.63 -10.10
CA GLY A 322 -18.41 15.43 -9.33
C GLY A 322 -19.06 14.32 -10.16
N VAL A 323 -19.04 14.45 -11.50
CA VAL A 323 -19.73 13.50 -12.38
C VAL A 323 -18.85 12.29 -12.65
N ARG A 324 -17.55 12.50 -12.86
CA ARG A 324 -16.59 11.47 -13.22
C ARG A 324 -15.79 10.92 -12.04
N ALA A 325 -15.44 11.78 -11.10
CA ALA A 325 -14.64 11.48 -9.91
C ALA A 325 -15.15 12.32 -8.72
N PRO A 326 -14.74 12.04 -7.47
CA PRO A 326 -15.10 12.88 -6.34
C PRO A 326 -14.62 14.34 -6.53
N GLN A 327 -15.39 15.31 -6.03
CA GLN A 327 -15.09 16.75 -6.19
C GLN A 327 -13.94 17.22 -5.31
N GLN A 328 -13.65 16.51 -4.24
CA GLN A 328 -12.65 16.87 -3.25
C GLN A 328 -11.81 15.65 -2.95
N VAL A 329 -10.53 15.88 -2.66
CA VAL A 329 -9.65 14.84 -2.13
C VAL A 329 -10.21 14.39 -0.79
N GLY A 330 -10.38 13.09 -0.64
CA GLY A 330 -10.72 12.48 0.63
C GLY A 330 -10.96 10.99 0.50
N LEU A 331 -10.91 10.30 1.64
CA LEU A 331 -11.27 8.88 1.66
C LEU A 331 -12.78 8.70 1.57
N THR A 332 -13.21 7.66 0.88
CA THR A 332 -14.58 7.16 0.86
C THR A 332 -14.78 6.16 1.98
N THR A 333 -13.84 5.23 2.09
CA THR A 333 -13.90 4.12 3.05
C THR A 333 -12.61 4.08 3.86
N VAL A 334 -12.74 3.77 5.14
CA VAL A 334 -11.66 3.32 6.00
C VAL A 334 -12.19 2.12 6.74
N GLN A 335 -11.52 0.98 6.67
CA GLN A 335 -11.91 -0.18 7.46
C GLN A 335 -10.68 -0.91 7.96
N TRP A 336 -10.85 -1.63 9.06
CA TRP A 336 -9.85 -2.55 9.57
C TRP A 336 -10.51 -3.83 10.10
N PHE A 337 -9.71 -4.89 10.06
CA PHE A 337 -10.08 -6.24 10.48
C PHE A 337 -8.96 -6.80 11.35
N SER A 338 -9.27 -7.83 12.13
CA SER A 338 -8.30 -8.41 13.06
C SER A 338 -8.45 -9.90 13.23
N ALA A 339 -7.34 -10.53 13.63
CA ALA A 339 -7.24 -11.98 13.86
C ALA A 339 -8.34 -12.56 14.74
N THR A 340 -8.73 -11.82 15.78
CA THR A 340 -9.69 -12.28 16.79
C THR A 340 -10.91 -11.36 16.92
N GLY A 341 -11.15 -10.52 15.90
CA GLY A 341 -12.26 -9.57 15.80
C GLY A 341 -13.52 -10.15 15.16
N ALA A 342 -14.54 -9.29 14.99
CA ALA A 342 -15.80 -9.65 14.33
C ALA A 342 -15.73 -9.64 12.80
N ASN A 343 -14.73 -8.96 12.24
CA ASN A 343 -14.50 -8.84 10.81
C ASN A 343 -13.25 -9.67 10.46
N SER A 344 -13.42 -10.67 9.59
CA SER A 344 -12.32 -11.40 8.97
C SER A 344 -11.79 -10.65 7.76
N ASP A 345 -10.58 -10.98 7.29
CA ASP A 345 -10.09 -10.51 5.99
C ASP A 345 -11.10 -10.85 4.88
N PRO A 346 -11.33 -9.97 3.90
CA PRO A 346 -12.14 -10.30 2.75
C PRO A 346 -11.46 -11.38 1.91
N GLN A 347 -12.22 -12.43 1.57
CA GLN A 347 -11.67 -13.67 1.01
C GLN A 347 -11.69 -13.72 -0.52
N ASN A 348 -12.50 -12.87 -1.16
CA ASN A 348 -12.75 -12.88 -2.60
C ASN A 348 -13.05 -11.46 -3.10
N ASP A 349 -13.18 -11.32 -4.42
CA ASP A 349 -13.38 -10.02 -5.07
C ASP A 349 -14.69 -9.35 -4.69
N ASP A 350 -15.78 -10.11 -4.52
CA ASP A 350 -17.05 -9.57 -4.05
C ASP A 350 -16.89 -8.92 -2.68
N GLU A 351 -16.30 -9.63 -1.71
CA GLU A 351 -16.07 -9.11 -0.36
C GLU A 351 -15.12 -7.90 -0.33
N ARG A 352 -14.05 -7.92 -1.16
CA ARG A 352 -13.12 -6.79 -1.28
C ARG A 352 -13.81 -5.58 -1.90
N TYR A 353 -14.62 -5.78 -2.93
CA TYR A 353 -15.33 -4.71 -3.61
C TYR A 353 -16.39 -4.11 -2.69
N GLU A 354 -17.20 -4.94 -2.02
CA GLU A 354 -18.19 -4.52 -1.01
C GLU A 354 -17.53 -3.68 0.09
N LEU A 355 -16.33 -4.09 0.56
CA LEU A 355 -15.56 -3.31 1.51
C LEU A 355 -15.22 -1.93 0.94
N LEU A 356 -14.62 -1.87 -0.25
CA LEU A 356 -14.21 -0.60 -0.89
C LEU A 356 -15.39 0.35 -1.09
N GLU A 357 -16.55 -0.14 -1.50
CA GLU A 357 -17.73 0.68 -1.78
C GLU A 357 -18.59 1.02 -0.55
N SER A 358 -18.32 0.40 0.60
CA SER A 358 -19.16 0.52 1.81
C SER A 358 -19.35 1.96 2.31
N ALA A 359 -18.39 2.85 2.01
CA ALA A 359 -18.29 4.21 2.55
C ALA A 359 -18.29 4.27 4.09
N GLU A 360 -17.88 3.18 4.73
CA GLU A 360 -17.75 3.11 6.18
C GLU A 360 -16.44 3.75 6.64
N LYS A 361 -16.49 4.46 7.76
CA LYS A 361 -15.31 5.01 8.45
C LYS A 361 -15.47 4.82 9.97
N PRO A 362 -14.47 4.27 10.67
CA PRO A 362 -14.47 4.16 12.11
C PRO A 362 -14.61 5.52 12.76
N THR A 363 -15.33 5.56 13.89
CA THR A 363 -15.50 6.78 14.68
C THR A 363 -14.61 6.81 15.91
N ARG A 364 -13.76 5.79 16.09
CA ARG A 364 -12.85 5.62 17.22
C ARG A 364 -11.80 4.59 16.86
N ASN A 365 -10.64 4.72 17.49
CA ASN A 365 -9.56 3.73 17.39
C ASN A 365 -9.98 2.40 18.03
N ALA A 366 -9.27 1.34 17.63
CA ALA A 366 -9.32 0.07 18.33
C ALA A 366 -8.88 0.24 19.79
N THR A 367 -9.52 -0.50 20.70
CA THR A 367 -9.21 -0.46 22.14
C THR A 367 -8.61 -1.76 22.64
N LYS A 368 -8.54 -2.77 21.78
CA LYS A 368 -8.12 -4.12 22.11
C LYS A 368 -6.86 -4.40 21.29
N PRO A 369 -5.71 -4.64 21.93
CA PRO A 369 -4.52 -5.15 21.24
C PRO A 369 -4.85 -6.45 20.49
N ASP A 370 -4.47 -6.52 19.22
CA ASP A 370 -4.73 -7.62 18.29
C ASP A 370 -3.81 -7.47 17.08
N ASP A 371 -3.76 -8.48 16.23
CA ASP A 371 -3.16 -8.37 14.89
C ASP A 371 -4.19 -7.70 13.96
N TYR A 372 -3.90 -6.47 13.53
CA TYR A 372 -4.81 -5.65 12.71
C TYR A 372 -4.26 -5.44 11.30
N ARG A 373 -5.20 -5.34 10.36
CA ARG A 373 -4.97 -4.85 9.00
C ARG A 373 -5.99 -3.78 8.69
N TYR A 374 -5.62 -2.83 7.84
CA TYR A 374 -6.53 -1.79 7.39
C TYR A 374 -6.51 -1.58 5.88
N VAL A 375 -7.60 -1.01 5.37
CA VAL A 375 -7.74 -0.53 4.01
C VAL A 375 -8.29 0.89 4.07
N ILE A 376 -7.61 1.81 3.41
CA ILE A 376 -8.15 3.14 3.08
C ILE A 376 -8.55 3.16 1.61
N GLY A 377 -9.73 3.67 1.28
CA GLY A 377 -10.27 3.62 -0.07
C GLY A 377 -10.85 4.94 -0.53
N ALA A 378 -10.68 5.27 -1.81
CA ALA A 378 -11.22 6.45 -2.48
C ALA A 378 -12.07 6.07 -3.70
N GLY A 379 -13.13 6.85 -3.97
CA GLY A 379 -14.07 6.65 -5.08
C GLY A 379 -15.52 6.99 -4.71
N PRO A 380 -16.51 6.57 -5.51
CA PRO A 380 -16.34 5.93 -6.80
C PRO A 380 -15.80 6.92 -7.84
N PHE A 381 -14.94 6.43 -8.72
CA PHE A 381 -14.74 7.01 -10.04
C PHE A 381 -15.75 6.36 -10.97
N SER A 382 -16.66 7.17 -11.52
CA SER A 382 -17.83 6.65 -12.25
C SER A 382 -17.46 5.69 -13.38
N GLN A 383 -16.35 5.95 -14.07
CA GLN A 383 -15.83 5.14 -15.16
C GLN A 383 -14.36 5.45 -15.45
N LEU A 384 -13.68 4.45 -16.00
CA LEU A 384 -12.36 4.55 -16.61
C LEU A 384 -12.41 3.93 -18.01
N ASN A 385 -12.31 4.76 -19.06
CA ASN A 385 -12.32 4.28 -20.45
C ASN A 385 -10.93 3.73 -20.84
N PRO A 386 -10.85 2.90 -21.90
CA PRO A 386 -9.58 2.51 -22.51
C PRO A 386 -8.68 3.73 -22.78
N GLY A 387 -7.43 3.64 -22.35
CA GLY A 387 -6.40 4.68 -22.46
C GLY A 387 -6.53 5.85 -21.47
N GLU A 388 -7.58 5.88 -20.64
CA GLU A 388 -7.67 6.87 -19.55
C GLU A 388 -6.95 6.36 -18.31
N SER A 389 -6.51 7.32 -17.47
CA SER A 389 -5.83 7.03 -16.21
C SER A 389 -6.47 7.71 -15.00
N LEU A 390 -6.18 7.16 -13.82
CA LEU A 390 -6.46 7.74 -12.51
C LEU A 390 -5.17 7.81 -11.70
N THR A 391 -5.06 8.81 -10.83
CA THR A 391 -3.96 8.97 -9.89
C THR A 391 -4.45 8.69 -8.48
N PHE A 392 -3.61 8.04 -7.67
CA PHE A 392 -3.78 7.84 -6.23
C PHE A 392 -2.46 8.15 -5.53
N GLN A 393 -2.49 8.98 -4.49
CA GLN A 393 -1.30 9.45 -3.77
C GLN A 393 -1.46 9.19 -2.27
N THR A 394 -0.44 8.57 -1.69
CA THR A 394 -0.37 8.24 -0.27
C THR A 394 1.06 8.40 0.21
N ALA A 395 1.30 8.40 1.51
CA ALA A 395 2.63 8.31 2.08
C ALA A 395 2.61 7.41 3.31
N TYR A 396 3.70 6.68 3.50
CA TYR A 396 4.01 6.14 4.82
C TYR A 396 4.73 7.19 5.64
N VAL A 397 4.30 7.38 6.88
CA VAL A 397 4.85 8.34 7.83
C VAL A 397 5.01 7.66 9.18
N ILE A 398 6.08 7.96 9.90
CA ILE A 398 6.30 7.45 11.26
C ILE A 398 6.71 8.57 12.21
N GLY A 399 6.18 8.54 13.44
CA GLY A 399 6.50 9.49 14.51
C GLY A 399 6.74 8.81 15.85
N ASP A 400 7.43 9.49 16.78
CA ASP A 400 7.68 9.02 18.15
C ASP A 400 6.42 9.22 19.02
N GLY A 401 5.64 8.16 19.18
CA GLY A 401 4.32 8.23 19.80
C GLY A 401 3.28 8.98 18.97
N GLN A 402 2.06 9.12 19.51
CA GLN A 402 0.92 9.72 18.78
C GLN A 402 1.02 11.24 18.58
N ASP A 403 1.86 11.92 19.36
CA ASP A 403 2.10 13.37 19.24
C ASP A 403 3.26 13.69 18.27
N GLY A 404 3.94 12.65 17.76
CA GLY A 404 5.22 12.72 17.05
C GLY A 404 5.13 12.91 15.55
#